data_AF-A0A5M6D9P0-F1
#
_entry.id   AF-A0A5M6D9P0-F1
#
_cell.length_a   1.000
_cell.length_b   1.000
_cell.length_c   1.000
_cell.angle_alpha   90.00
_cell.angle_beta   90.00
_cell.angle_gamma   90.00
#
_symmetry.space_group_name_H-M   'P 1'
#
loop_
_entity.id
_entity.type
_entity.pdbx_description
1 polymer ?
#
loop_
_entity_poly.entity_id
_entity_poly.type
_entity_poly.pdbx_seq_one_letter_code
_entity_poly.pdbx_strand_id
1 'polypeptide(L)'
;MADYMARGEMPEILFWVGCAGAFDDRYKNVTRAFVRILEHVGIKYAVLGLEESCTGDPAKRAGNEFLFQMQAMTNIQVLDGYGIKKIVTACPHCFNTIKNEYPALGGNYEVIHHSTFLQQLINEGKVRLADGGAFKGKRITFHDSCYLGRANGIYEAPREVIAALDVDLVEMKRSRANGLCCGAGGAQMWKEPEPGRKDINIERTEEALALEPNIIASACPFCMTMLSDGVKNKDREQDVKVFDIAELIASAEGINA
;
A
#
# COMPACT_ATOMS: atom_id res chain seq x y z
N MET A 1 8.38 -16.28 9.90
CA MET A 1 8.70 -16.16 11.34
C MET A 1 9.25 -17.46 11.91
N ALA A 2 8.62 -18.60 11.62
CA ALA A 2 9.11 -19.93 12.04
C ALA A 2 10.62 -20.15 11.83
N ASP A 3 11.15 -19.81 10.65
CA ASP A 3 12.59 -19.97 10.35
C ASP A 3 13.52 -19.09 11.20
N TYR A 4 13.05 -17.91 11.62
CA TYR A 4 13.80 -17.04 12.53
C TYR A 4 13.80 -17.61 13.95
N MET A 5 12.65 -18.07 14.43
CA MET A 5 12.53 -18.73 15.73
C MET A 5 13.38 -19.99 15.83
N ALA A 6 13.39 -20.83 14.79
CA ALA A 6 14.20 -22.04 14.76
C ALA A 6 15.72 -21.75 14.88
N ARG A 7 16.15 -20.55 14.47
CA ARG A 7 17.53 -20.08 14.58
C ARG A 7 17.80 -19.25 15.84
N GLY A 8 16.78 -18.97 16.66
CA GLY A 8 16.90 -18.08 17.82
C GLY A 8 17.19 -16.62 17.43
N GLU A 9 16.87 -16.23 16.20
CA GLU A 9 17.08 -14.87 15.68
C GLU A 9 15.77 -14.08 15.64
N MET A 10 15.87 -12.76 15.64
CA MET A 10 14.73 -11.85 15.43
C MET A 10 14.94 -11.04 14.15
N PRO A 11 13.89 -10.85 13.33
CA PRO A 11 13.97 -9.96 12.18
C PRO A 11 13.98 -8.49 12.64
N GLU A 12 14.47 -7.59 11.79
CA GLU A 12 14.37 -6.14 11.98
C GLU A 12 12.91 -5.68 11.86
N ILE A 13 12.16 -6.27 10.94
CA ILE A 13 10.74 -5.99 10.71
C ILE A 13 9.94 -7.27 10.44
N LEU A 14 8.67 -7.29 10.88
CA LEU A 14 7.68 -8.16 10.26
C LEU A 14 7.07 -7.42 9.07
N PHE A 15 7.17 -8.00 7.87
CA PHE A 15 6.39 -7.53 6.74
C PHE A 15 5.01 -8.20 6.76
N TRP A 16 3.99 -7.41 7.07
CA TRP A 16 2.60 -7.82 7.01
C TRP A 16 2.09 -7.75 5.57
N VAL A 17 1.93 -8.93 4.96
CA VAL A 17 1.63 -9.08 3.53
C VAL A 17 0.18 -8.66 3.24
N GLY A 18 -0.73 -9.02 4.14
CA GLY A 18 -2.15 -8.79 4.04
C GLY A 18 -2.82 -9.64 2.95
N CYS A 19 -4.16 -9.61 2.94
CA CYS A 19 -4.94 -10.41 2.00
C CYS A 19 -4.69 -10.03 0.54
N ALA A 20 -4.59 -8.74 0.21
CA ALA A 20 -4.29 -8.31 -1.15
C ALA A 20 -2.90 -8.79 -1.60
N GLY A 21 -1.87 -8.64 -0.74
CA GLY A 21 -0.50 -9.04 -1.08
C GLY A 21 -0.33 -10.55 -1.23
N ALA A 22 -1.19 -11.35 -0.60
CA ALA A 22 -1.18 -12.80 -0.66
C ALA A 22 -2.04 -13.38 -1.79
N PHE A 23 -3.20 -12.78 -2.09
CA PHE A 23 -4.22 -13.40 -2.96
C PHE A 23 -4.49 -12.65 -4.26
N ASP A 24 -4.38 -11.32 -4.30
CA ASP A 24 -4.64 -10.53 -5.51
C ASP A 24 -3.47 -10.64 -6.50
N ASP A 25 -3.73 -11.10 -7.73
CA ASP A 25 -2.67 -11.37 -8.70
C ASP A 25 -1.88 -10.13 -9.12
N ARG A 26 -2.54 -8.97 -9.18
CA ARG A 26 -1.87 -7.71 -9.51
C ARG A 26 -1.02 -7.23 -8.34
N TYR A 27 -1.51 -7.37 -7.12
CA TYR A 27 -0.85 -6.86 -5.92
C TYR A 27 0.27 -7.77 -5.40
N LYS A 28 0.27 -9.07 -5.74
CA LYS A 28 1.44 -9.95 -5.57
C LYS A 28 2.70 -9.35 -6.20
N ASN A 29 2.59 -8.59 -7.29
CA ASN A 29 3.73 -7.89 -7.89
C ASN A 29 4.29 -6.80 -6.98
N VAL A 30 3.42 -6.07 -6.28
CA VAL A 30 3.82 -5.05 -5.29
C VAL A 30 4.51 -5.71 -4.09
N THR A 31 3.95 -6.81 -3.59
CA THR A 31 4.57 -7.64 -2.52
C THR A 31 5.98 -8.06 -2.92
N ARG A 32 6.14 -8.60 -4.14
CA ARG A 32 7.45 -9.03 -4.66
C ARG A 32 8.41 -7.86 -4.85
N ALA A 33 7.95 -6.75 -5.41
CA ALA A 33 8.77 -5.55 -5.58
C ALA A 33 9.29 -5.03 -4.24
N PHE A 34 8.42 -4.94 -3.23
CA PHE A 34 8.81 -4.48 -1.91
C PHE A 34 9.80 -5.44 -1.23
N VAL A 35 9.54 -6.76 -1.28
CA VAL A 35 10.47 -7.78 -0.75
C VAL A 35 11.85 -7.66 -1.39
N ARG A 36 11.93 -7.52 -2.72
CA ARG A 36 13.22 -7.41 -3.39
C ARG A 36 13.97 -6.12 -3.04
N ILE A 37 13.26 -5.01 -2.79
CA ILE A 37 13.87 -3.81 -2.24
C ILE A 37 14.49 -4.11 -0.87
N LEU A 38 13.75 -4.79 0.03
CA LEU A 38 14.26 -5.17 1.35
C LEU A 38 15.52 -6.05 1.25
N GLU A 39 15.50 -7.05 0.37
CA GLU A 39 16.64 -7.94 0.11
C GLU A 39 17.84 -7.16 -0.46
N HIS A 40 17.60 -6.28 -1.42
CA HIS A 40 18.64 -5.46 -2.06
C HIS A 40 19.34 -4.54 -1.05
N VAL A 41 18.59 -3.93 -0.13
CA VAL A 41 19.15 -3.06 0.92
C VAL A 41 19.56 -3.82 2.18
N GLY A 42 19.46 -5.16 2.18
CA GLY A 42 19.91 -6.02 3.27
C GLY A 42 19.08 -5.95 4.55
N ILE A 43 17.82 -5.53 4.48
CA ILE A 43 16.90 -5.49 5.62
C ILE A 43 16.44 -6.91 5.96
N LYS A 44 16.70 -7.36 7.19
CA LYS A 44 16.21 -8.64 7.70
C LYS A 44 14.73 -8.56 8.02
N TYR A 45 13.89 -9.14 7.18
CA TYR A 45 12.45 -9.19 7.40
C TYR A 45 11.97 -10.63 7.61
N ALA A 46 10.77 -10.75 8.16
CA ALA A 46 10.01 -12.00 8.19
C ALA A 46 8.56 -11.77 7.75
N VAL A 47 7.90 -12.83 7.29
CA VAL A 47 6.44 -12.90 7.08
C VAL A 47 5.84 -13.97 7.97
N LEU A 48 4.53 -13.91 8.23
CA LEU A 48 3.81 -14.95 9.00
C LEU A 48 3.38 -16.15 8.15
N GLY A 49 3.38 -16.02 6.81
CA GLY A 49 2.99 -17.12 5.93
C GLY A 49 1.54 -17.56 6.18
N LEU A 50 1.32 -18.85 6.43
CA LEU A 50 -0.01 -19.41 6.69
C LEU A 50 -0.62 -18.97 8.04
N GLU A 51 0.17 -18.41 8.94
CA GLU A 51 -0.30 -17.89 10.23
C GLU A 51 -0.82 -16.45 10.12
N GLU A 52 -0.68 -15.81 8.96
CA GLU A 52 -1.25 -14.49 8.71
C GLU A 52 -2.73 -14.61 8.31
N SER A 53 -3.62 -14.02 9.10
CA SER A 53 -5.02 -13.84 8.71
C SER A 53 -5.28 -12.42 8.20
N CYS A 54 -6.46 -12.19 7.60
CA CYS A 54 -6.91 -10.82 7.30
C CYS A 54 -6.92 -9.96 8.58
N THR A 55 -6.63 -8.67 8.47
CA THR A 55 -6.64 -7.78 9.63
C THR A 55 -8.03 -7.58 10.24
N GLY A 56 -9.06 -7.93 9.49
CA GLY A 56 -10.47 -7.74 9.84
C GLY A 56 -11.07 -6.41 9.37
N ASP A 57 -10.31 -5.58 8.63
CA ASP A 57 -10.84 -4.30 8.10
C ASP A 57 -12.14 -4.50 7.30
N PRO A 58 -12.24 -5.40 6.29
CA PRO A 58 -13.49 -5.58 5.55
C PRO A 58 -14.67 -6.00 6.43
N ALA A 59 -14.45 -6.92 7.36
CA ALA A 59 -15.48 -7.39 8.28
C ALA A 59 -16.02 -6.23 9.14
N LYS A 60 -15.11 -5.44 9.71
CA LYS A 60 -15.46 -4.26 10.51
C LYS A 60 -16.23 -3.22 9.69
N ARG A 61 -15.75 -2.90 8.48
CA ARG A 61 -16.42 -1.92 7.61
C ARG A 61 -17.79 -2.39 7.12
N ALA A 62 -17.99 -3.70 6.97
CA ALA A 62 -19.28 -4.29 6.67
C ALA A 62 -20.22 -4.37 7.90
N GLY A 63 -19.79 -3.91 9.08
CA GLY A 63 -20.57 -3.93 10.33
C GLY A 63 -20.51 -5.27 11.08
N ASN A 64 -19.68 -6.22 10.66
CA ASN A 64 -19.47 -7.49 11.35
C ASN A 64 -18.37 -7.36 12.41
N GLU A 65 -18.70 -6.69 13.51
CA GLU A 65 -17.77 -6.41 14.62
C GLU A 65 -17.26 -7.70 15.28
N PHE A 66 -18.11 -8.73 15.40
CA PHE A 66 -17.74 -10.01 15.99
C PHE A 66 -16.63 -10.70 15.18
N LEU A 67 -16.78 -10.77 13.86
CA LEU A 67 -15.76 -11.35 12.99
C LEU A 67 -14.47 -10.53 13.00
N PHE A 68 -14.57 -9.20 13.02
CA PHE A 68 -13.40 -8.33 13.19
C PHE A 68 -12.65 -8.66 14.48
N GLN A 69 -13.33 -8.74 15.63
CA GLN A 69 -12.70 -9.03 16.91
C GLN A 69 -12.04 -10.41 16.90
N MET A 70 -12.71 -11.44 16.36
CA MET A 70 -12.12 -12.77 16.22
C MET A 70 -10.82 -12.73 15.41
N GLN A 71 -10.84 -12.13 14.22
CA GLN A 71 -9.67 -12.06 13.35
C GLN A 71 -8.54 -11.24 13.98
N ALA A 72 -8.86 -10.10 14.58
CA ALA A 72 -7.89 -9.24 15.25
C ALA A 72 -7.24 -9.94 16.44
N MET A 73 -8.02 -10.58 17.32
CA MET A 73 -7.49 -11.30 18.48
C MET A 73 -6.60 -12.48 18.08
N THR A 74 -6.96 -13.24 17.05
CA THR A 74 -6.09 -14.31 16.52
C THR A 74 -4.77 -13.74 16.02
N ASN A 75 -4.79 -12.64 15.26
CA ASN A 75 -3.57 -12.00 14.77
C ASN A 75 -2.71 -11.47 15.94
N ILE A 76 -3.34 -10.82 16.93
CA ILE A 76 -2.65 -10.31 18.11
C ILE A 76 -1.98 -11.44 18.87
N GLN A 77 -2.67 -12.55 19.10
CA GLN A 77 -2.09 -13.71 19.79
C GLN A 77 -0.86 -14.27 19.06
N VAL A 78 -0.91 -14.34 17.72
CA VAL A 78 0.23 -14.79 16.90
C VAL A 78 1.39 -13.79 17.00
N LEU A 79 1.12 -12.50 16.78
CA LEU A 79 2.12 -11.43 16.82
C LEU A 79 2.81 -11.34 18.20
N ASP A 80 2.04 -11.40 19.28
CA ASP A 80 2.53 -11.40 20.66
C ASP A 80 3.32 -12.66 20.98
N GLY A 81 2.85 -13.82 20.52
CA GLY A 81 3.56 -15.10 20.69
C GLY A 81 4.93 -15.12 20.02
N TYR A 82 5.07 -14.41 18.91
CA TYR A 82 6.33 -14.20 18.21
C TYR A 82 7.16 -13.01 18.76
N GLY A 83 6.64 -12.24 19.72
CA GLY A 83 7.32 -11.07 20.28
C GLY A 83 7.54 -9.95 19.26
N ILE A 84 6.67 -9.82 18.27
CA ILE A 84 6.78 -8.83 17.20
C ILE A 84 6.56 -7.42 17.78
N LYS A 85 7.44 -6.49 17.43
CA LYS A 85 7.35 -5.09 17.85
C LYS A 85 7.13 -4.13 16.69
N LYS A 86 7.79 -4.39 15.56
CA LYS A 86 7.82 -3.51 14.40
C LYS A 86 7.23 -4.21 13.18
N ILE A 87 6.19 -3.63 12.63
CA ILE A 87 5.43 -4.15 11.49
C ILE A 87 5.49 -3.13 10.36
N VAL A 88 5.86 -3.58 9.16
CA VAL A 88 5.74 -2.80 7.93
C VAL A 88 4.67 -3.43 7.07
N THR A 89 3.82 -2.63 6.42
CA THR A 89 2.81 -3.14 5.48
C THR A 89 2.65 -2.23 4.28
N ALA A 90 2.37 -2.83 3.13
CA ALA A 90 2.10 -2.11 1.88
C ALA A 90 0.63 -1.68 1.72
N CYS A 91 -0.24 -2.03 2.67
CA CYS A 91 -1.67 -1.76 2.57
C CYS A 91 -2.10 -0.74 3.63
N PRO A 92 -2.62 0.45 3.24
CA PRO A 92 -3.14 1.44 4.18
C PRO A 92 -4.29 0.94 5.06
N HIS A 93 -5.08 -0.02 4.58
CA HIS A 93 -6.15 -0.63 5.36
C HIS A 93 -5.59 -1.48 6.49
N CYS A 94 -4.61 -2.34 6.19
CA CYS A 94 -3.91 -3.13 7.20
C CYS A 94 -3.17 -2.21 8.18
N PHE A 95 -2.46 -1.20 7.66
CA PHE A 95 -1.78 -0.18 8.45
C PHE A 95 -2.73 0.50 9.45
N ASN A 96 -3.87 1.01 8.97
CA ASN A 96 -4.82 1.70 9.83
C ASN A 96 -5.41 0.78 10.90
N THR A 97 -5.82 -0.44 10.52
CA THR A 97 -6.45 -1.36 11.48
C THR A 97 -5.48 -1.85 12.54
N ILE A 98 -4.27 -2.26 12.16
CA ILE A 98 -3.26 -2.72 13.13
C ILE A 98 -2.84 -1.55 14.03
N LYS A 99 -2.61 -0.35 13.47
CA LYS A 99 -2.13 0.79 14.24
C LYS A 99 -3.17 1.40 15.18
N ASN A 100 -4.39 1.59 14.69
CA ASN A 100 -5.40 2.42 15.37
C ASN A 100 -6.50 1.60 16.05
N GLU A 101 -6.70 0.33 15.66
CA GLU A 101 -7.84 -0.46 16.15
C GLU A 101 -7.43 -1.67 16.99
N TYR A 102 -6.29 -2.31 16.71
CA TYR A 102 -5.76 -3.39 17.54
C TYR A 102 -5.42 -2.96 18.98
N PRO A 103 -5.00 -1.70 19.26
CA PRO A 103 -4.73 -1.27 20.64
C PRO A 103 -5.93 -1.43 21.58
N ALA A 104 -7.15 -1.24 21.08
CA ALA A 104 -8.38 -1.43 21.87
C ALA A 104 -8.62 -2.91 22.25
N LEU A 105 -7.96 -3.84 21.57
CA LEU A 105 -8.00 -5.28 21.80
C LEU A 105 -6.70 -5.82 22.44
N GLY A 106 -5.78 -4.93 22.83
CA GLY A 106 -4.53 -5.28 23.49
C GLY A 106 -3.29 -5.38 22.57
N GLY A 107 -3.45 -5.31 21.25
CA GLY A 107 -2.34 -5.40 20.30
C GLY A 107 -1.66 -4.06 20.07
N ASN A 108 -0.43 -3.90 20.56
CA ASN A 108 0.32 -2.64 20.48
C ASN A 108 1.64 -2.84 19.73
N TYR A 109 1.75 -2.24 18.54
CA TYR A 109 2.90 -2.42 17.65
C TYR A 109 3.35 -1.08 17.05
N GLU A 110 4.64 -0.96 16.75
CA GLU A 110 5.14 0.07 15.84
C GLU A 110 4.77 -0.32 14.42
N VAL A 111 3.73 0.30 13.86
CA VAL A 111 3.27 0.02 12.50
C VAL A 111 3.71 1.13 11.56
N ILE A 112 4.40 0.77 10.47
CA ILE A 112 4.87 1.70 9.45
C ILE A 112 4.27 1.29 8.10
N HIS A 113 3.79 2.28 7.34
CA HIS A 113 3.38 2.05 5.96
C HIS A 113 4.59 2.05 5.02
N HIS A 114 4.59 1.21 3.99
CA HIS A 114 5.75 1.06 3.10
C HIS A 114 6.18 2.36 2.44
N SER A 115 5.27 3.31 2.17
CA SER A 115 5.66 4.64 1.67
C SER A 115 6.59 5.40 2.62
N THR A 116 6.28 5.39 3.91
CA THR A 116 7.12 6.02 4.94
C THR A 116 8.41 5.23 5.14
N PHE A 117 8.34 3.89 5.06
CA PHE A 117 9.55 3.07 5.16
C PHE A 117 10.51 3.28 3.98
N LEU A 118 10.00 3.34 2.75
CA LEU A 118 10.79 3.63 1.55
C LEU A 118 11.42 5.03 1.62
N GLN A 119 10.66 6.04 2.07
CA GLN A 119 11.21 7.38 2.32
C GLN A 119 12.38 7.33 3.31
N GLN A 120 12.26 6.58 4.42
CA GLN A 120 13.36 6.40 5.38
C GLN A 120 14.58 5.76 4.72
N LEU A 121 14.40 4.68 3.95
CA LEU A 121 15.51 4.01 3.26
C LEU A 121 16.20 4.90 2.23
N ILE A 122 15.46 5.76 1.53
CA ILE A 122 16.01 6.76 0.60
C ILE A 122 16.81 7.81 1.38
N ASN A 123 16.25 8.36 2.46
CA ASN A 123 16.91 9.39 3.28
C ASN A 123 18.17 8.86 3.98
N GLU A 124 18.20 7.57 4.35
CA GLU A 124 19.37 6.87 4.88
C GLU A 124 20.42 6.55 3.80
N GLY A 125 20.11 6.79 2.52
CA GLY A 125 20.99 6.49 1.39
C GLY A 125 21.17 4.99 1.14
N LYS A 126 20.24 4.14 1.62
CA LYS A 126 20.21 2.70 1.37
C LYS A 126 19.62 2.37 0.01
N VAL A 127 18.54 3.04 -0.37
CA VAL A 127 18.00 3.03 -1.74
C VAL A 127 18.65 4.19 -2.50
N ARG A 128 19.30 3.92 -3.63
CA ARG A 128 20.10 4.92 -4.36
C ARG A 128 19.72 4.95 -5.83
N LEU A 129 18.69 5.74 -6.11
CA LEU A 129 18.16 5.93 -7.45
C LEU A 129 19.22 6.56 -8.35
N ALA A 130 19.51 5.90 -9.48
CA ALA A 130 20.50 6.39 -10.45
C ALA A 130 20.00 7.67 -11.16
N ASP A 131 20.90 8.63 -11.34
CA ASP A 131 20.65 9.82 -12.15
C ASP A 131 20.28 9.42 -13.59
N GLY A 132 19.16 9.91 -14.11
CA GLY A 132 18.69 9.53 -15.45
C GLY A 132 17.87 8.26 -15.52
N GLY A 133 17.30 7.81 -14.39
CA GLY A 133 16.54 6.55 -14.27
C GLY A 133 15.35 6.40 -15.24
N ALA A 134 14.78 5.18 -15.27
CA ALA A 134 13.77 4.74 -16.23
C ALA A 134 12.50 5.61 -16.33
N PHE A 135 12.25 6.47 -15.34
CA PHE A 135 11.08 7.34 -15.26
C PHE A 135 11.39 8.81 -15.55
N LYS A 136 12.63 9.16 -15.91
CA LYS A 136 13.01 10.55 -16.18
C LYS A 136 12.08 11.20 -17.21
N GLY A 137 11.49 12.32 -16.84
CA GLY A 137 10.56 13.09 -17.69
C GLY A 137 9.21 12.40 -17.94
N LYS A 138 8.91 11.27 -17.28
CA LYS A 138 7.56 10.71 -17.26
C LYS A 138 6.68 11.56 -16.36
N ARG A 139 5.47 11.81 -16.82
CA ARG A 139 4.43 12.47 -16.03
C ARG A 139 3.74 11.45 -15.14
N ILE A 140 3.81 11.66 -13.83
CA ILE A 140 3.18 10.80 -12.83
C ILE A 140 2.19 11.63 -12.03
N THR A 141 0.98 11.11 -11.81
CA THR A 141 0.07 11.66 -10.80
C THR A 141 -0.13 10.66 -9.66
N PHE A 142 -0.29 11.15 -8.44
CA PHE A 142 -0.43 10.31 -7.25
C PHE A 142 -1.85 10.34 -6.68
N HIS A 143 -2.42 9.17 -6.40
CA HIS A 143 -3.69 9.05 -5.70
C HIS A 143 -3.48 8.90 -4.18
N ASP A 144 -3.94 9.88 -3.42
CA ASP A 144 -3.94 9.84 -1.96
C ASP A 144 -4.93 8.81 -1.40
N SER A 145 -4.41 7.76 -0.76
CA SER A 145 -5.23 6.82 0.00
C SER A 145 -5.88 7.50 1.21
N CYS A 146 -7.18 7.25 1.40
CA CYS A 146 -7.96 7.78 2.51
C CYS A 146 -7.35 7.41 3.88
N TYR A 147 -6.92 6.16 4.05
CA TYR A 147 -6.36 5.68 5.31
C TYR A 147 -4.93 6.18 5.54
N LEU A 148 -4.15 6.38 4.49
CA LEU A 148 -2.80 6.91 4.63
C LEU A 148 -2.84 8.41 4.95
N GLY A 149 -3.63 9.16 4.17
CA GLY A 149 -3.81 10.59 4.30
C GLY A 149 -4.77 10.99 5.41
N ARG A 150 -6.09 10.96 5.16
CA ARG A 150 -7.08 11.54 6.10
C ARG A 150 -7.09 10.90 7.48
N ALA A 151 -6.85 9.60 7.58
CA ALA A 151 -6.86 8.91 8.88
C ALA A 151 -5.52 8.99 9.64
N ASN A 152 -4.40 9.12 8.93
CA ASN A 152 -3.06 9.00 9.55
C ASN A 152 -2.10 10.16 9.27
N GLY A 153 -2.53 11.18 8.51
CA GLY A 153 -1.76 12.40 8.23
C GLY A 153 -0.56 12.21 7.30
N ILE A 154 -0.43 11.07 6.63
CA ILE A 154 0.74 10.75 5.80
C ILE A 154 0.44 11.16 4.35
N TYR A 155 0.91 12.35 3.97
CA TYR A 155 0.76 12.89 2.62
C TYR A 155 2.09 13.02 1.87
N GLU A 156 3.14 13.48 2.55
CA GLU A 156 4.39 13.84 1.88
C GLU A 156 5.30 12.64 1.65
N ALA A 157 5.28 11.62 2.52
CA ALA A 157 6.15 10.45 2.36
C ALA A 157 6.01 9.75 0.99
N PRO A 158 4.81 9.43 0.46
CA PRO A 158 4.67 8.90 -0.89
C PRO A 158 5.18 9.86 -1.98
N ARG A 159 5.03 11.18 -1.79
CA ARG A 159 5.44 12.19 -2.76
C ARG A 159 6.95 12.32 -2.81
N GLU A 160 7.62 12.31 -1.68
CA GLU A 160 9.09 12.31 -1.60
C GLU A 160 9.69 11.06 -2.24
N VAL A 161 9.08 9.88 -2.02
CA VAL A 161 9.47 8.64 -2.69
C VAL A 161 9.35 8.77 -4.22
N ILE A 162 8.25 9.32 -4.71
CA ILE A 162 8.03 9.52 -6.15
C ILE A 162 8.99 10.59 -6.72
N ALA A 163 9.19 11.69 -6.01
CA ALA A 163 10.06 12.78 -6.45
C ALA A 163 11.52 12.35 -6.60
N ALA A 164 11.97 11.36 -5.81
CA ALA A 164 13.30 10.80 -5.91
C ALA A 164 13.57 10.11 -7.27
N LEU A 165 12.54 9.82 -8.07
CA LEU A 165 12.64 9.16 -9.39
C LEU A 165 12.91 10.12 -10.57
N ASP A 166 13.16 11.41 -10.33
CA ASP A 166 13.37 12.45 -11.38
C ASP A 166 12.18 12.57 -12.38
N VAL A 167 10.95 12.52 -11.84
CA VAL A 167 9.69 12.52 -12.60
C VAL A 167 9.01 13.90 -12.62
N ASP A 168 8.13 14.12 -13.60
CA ASP A 168 7.17 15.24 -13.59
C ASP A 168 5.96 14.85 -12.73
N LEU A 169 6.03 15.09 -11.41
CA LEU A 169 4.92 14.82 -10.48
C LEU A 169 3.85 15.90 -10.59
N VAL A 170 2.70 15.53 -11.14
CA VAL A 170 1.53 16.41 -11.30
C VAL A 170 0.41 16.03 -10.34
N GLU A 171 -0.12 17.02 -9.63
CA GLU A 171 -1.15 16.81 -8.62
C GLU A 171 -2.56 16.98 -9.21
N MET A 172 -3.45 16.05 -8.87
CA MET A 172 -4.89 16.24 -9.08
C MET A 172 -5.42 17.39 -8.24
N LYS A 173 -6.43 18.10 -8.76
CA LYS A 173 -7.04 19.25 -8.07
C LYS A 173 -7.56 18.86 -6.68
N ARG A 174 -8.21 17.71 -6.56
CA ARG A 174 -8.59 17.09 -5.28
C ARG A 174 -7.46 16.16 -4.86
N SER A 175 -6.57 16.66 -4.01
CA SER A 175 -5.45 15.90 -3.42
C SER A 175 -5.37 16.12 -1.91
N ARG A 176 -4.51 15.36 -1.24
CA ARG A 176 -4.28 15.37 0.20
C ARG A 176 -5.58 15.21 0.99
N ALA A 177 -5.86 16.09 1.96
CA ALA A 177 -7.08 16.05 2.76
C ALA A 177 -8.35 16.17 1.91
N ASN A 178 -8.28 16.85 0.77
CA ASN A 178 -9.39 17.04 -0.16
C ASN A 178 -9.47 15.96 -1.24
N GLY A 179 -8.64 14.90 -1.17
CA GLY A 179 -8.60 13.82 -2.16
C GLY A 179 -9.93 13.09 -2.31
N LEU A 180 -10.42 12.96 -3.54
CA LEU A 180 -11.59 12.14 -3.83
C LEU A 180 -11.23 10.65 -3.64
N CYS A 181 -12.10 9.91 -2.96
CA CYS A 181 -11.96 8.48 -2.71
C CYS A 181 -11.84 7.68 -4.02
N CYS A 182 -11.16 6.53 -3.99
CA CYS A 182 -11.15 5.58 -5.10
C CYS A 182 -12.47 4.79 -5.25
N GLY A 183 -13.31 4.77 -4.22
CA GLY A 183 -14.60 4.06 -4.22
C GLY A 183 -14.62 2.71 -3.51
N ALA A 184 -13.46 2.11 -3.18
CA ALA A 184 -13.40 0.77 -2.59
C ALA A 184 -13.54 0.69 -1.06
N GLY A 185 -13.26 1.79 -0.35
CA GLY A 185 -13.26 1.81 1.12
C GLY A 185 -14.65 1.57 1.72
N GLY A 186 -14.73 1.27 3.02
CA GLY A 186 -16.02 1.05 3.67
C GLY A 186 -16.74 -0.22 3.21
N ALA A 187 -15.98 -1.26 2.87
CA ALA A 187 -16.46 -2.52 2.28
C ALA A 187 -17.14 -2.41 0.90
N GLN A 188 -17.08 -1.23 0.25
CA GLN A 188 -17.66 -1.01 -1.07
C GLN A 188 -17.01 -1.88 -2.16
N MET A 189 -15.75 -2.30 -1.98
CA MET A 189 -15.09 -3.25 -2.88
C MET A 189 -15.84 -4.58 -3.06
N TRP A 190 -16.66 -4.97 -2.08
CA TRP A 190 -17.29 -6.30 -2.02
C TRP A 190 -18.77 -6.31 -2.39
N LYS A 191 -19.28 -5.18 -2.90
CA LYS A 191 -20.67 -5.04 -3.31
C LYS A 191 -20.79 -4.14 -4.53
N GLU A 192 -21.95 -4.21 -5.17
CA GLU A 192 -22.26 -3.30 -6.27
C GLU A 192 -22.28 -1.84 -5.78
N PRO A 193 -21.84 -0.88 -6.62
CA PRO A 193 -21.93 0.53 -6.31
C PRO A 193 -23.37 0.95 -5.97
N GLU A 194 -23.50 1.84 -5.00
CA GLU A 194 -24.80 2.46 -4.69
C GLU A 194 -25.30 3.30 -5.87
N PRO A 195 -26.64 3.45 -6.05
CA PRO A 195 -27.19 4.26 -7.13
C PRO A 195 -26.65 5.69 -7.11
N GLY A 196 -26.12 6.13 -8.25
CA GLY A 196 -25.53 7.45 -8.41
C GLY A 196 -25.52 7.90 -9.86
N ARG A 197 -25.04 9.13 -10.11
CA ARG A 197 -24.87 9.65 -11.47
C ARG A 197 -23.66 9.04 -12.18
N LYS A 198 -22.67 8.59 -11.41
CA LYS A 198 -21.39 8.06 -11.88
C LYS A 198 -20.72 7.30 -10.74
N ASP A 199 -20.04 6.21 -11.07
CA ASP A 199 -19.24 5.47 -10.10
C ASP A 199 -18.02 6.29 -9.66
N ILE A 200 -17.68 6.19 -8.38
CA ILE A 200 -16.65 7.02 -7.75
C ILE A 200 -15.26 6.75 -8.35
N ASN A 201 -14.94 5.49 -8.69
CA ASN A 201 -13.67 5.16 -9.34
C ASN A 201 -13.57 5.77 -10.74
N ILE A 202 -14.67 5.82 -11.49
CA ILE A 202 -14.71 6.43 -12.83
C ILE A 202 -14.50 7.94 -12.72
N GLU A 203 -15.21 8.63 -11.81
CA GLU A 203 -15.01 10.06 -11.59
C GLU A 203 -13.57 10.36 -11.18
N ARG A 204 -13.01 9.56 -10.26
CA ARG A 204 -11.63 9.76 -9.81
C ARG A 204 -10.62 9.51 -10.93
N THR A 205 -10.86 8.51 -11.77
CA THR A 205 -9.94 8.17 -12.86
C THR A 205 -9.98 9.23 -13.96
N GLU A 206 -11.14 9.78 -14.29
CA GLU A 206 -11.25 10.92 -15.21
C GLU A 206 -10.45 12.13 -14.70
N GLU A 207 -10.50 12.43 -13.40
CA GLU A 207 -9.70 13.50 -12.80
C GLU A 207 -8.19 13.25 -12.94
N ALA A 208 -7.74 12.00 -12.79
CA ALA A 208 -6.35 11.63 -12.99
C ALA A 208 -5.93 11.74 -14.46
N LEU A 209 -6.76 11.22 -15.38
CA LEU A 209 -6.50 11.20 -16.82
C LEU A 209 -6.50 12.59 -17.45
N ALA A 210 -7.25 13.55 -16.88
CA ALA A 210 -7.27 14.94 -17.35
C ALA A 210 -5.91 15.66 -17.24
N LEU A 211 -4.98 15.12 -16.44
CA LEU A 211 -3.61 15.62 -16.35
C LEU A 211 -2.67 15.04 -17.43
N GLU A 212 -3.18 14.12 -18.25
CA GLU A 212 -2.44 13.37 -19.26
C GLU A 212 -1.20 12.64 -18.69
N PRO A 213 -1.33 11.88 -17.58
CA PRO A 213 -0.20 11.19 -16.99
C PRO A 213 0.23 9.99 -17.82
N ASN A 214 1.52 9.64 -17.77
CA ASN A 214 1.99 8.32 -18.20
C ASN A 214 1.66 7.25 -17.15
N ILE A 215 1.69 7.64 -15.86
CA ILE A 215 1.50 6.74 -14.74
C ILE A 215 0.57 7.37 -13.69
N ILE A 216 -0.40 6.59 -13.21
CA ILE A 216 -1.14 6.89 -11.98
C ILE A 216 -0.53 6.05 -10.86
N ALA A 217 0.18 6.69 -9.96
CA ALA A 217 0.80 6.07 -8.79
C ALA A 217 -0.20 5.97 -7.62
N SER A 218 -0.11 4.88 -6.87
CA SER A 218 -0.86 4.65 -5.64
C SER A 218 0.08 4.02 -4.60
N ALA A 219 -0.37 4.00 -3.35
CA ALA A 219 0.30 3.29 -2.26
C ALA A 219 -0.74 2.45 -1.49
N CYS A 220 -1.68 1.84 -2.22
CA CYS A 220 -2.83 1.15 -1.66
C CYS A 220 -3.38 0.11 -2.66
N PRO A 221 -3.56 -1.15 -2.24
CA PRO A 221 -4.06 -2.20 -3.13
C PRO A 221 -5.45 -1.88 -3.67
N PHE A 222 -6.35 -1.44 -2.79
CA PHE A 222 -7.73 -1.19 -3.19
C PHE A 222 -7.83 -0.02 -4.16
N CYS A 223 -7.06 1.04 -3.93
CA CYS A 223 -7.01 2.16 -4.87
C CYS A 223 -6.42 1.72 -6.22
N MET A 224 -5.40 0.85 -6.24
CA MET A 224 -4.85 0.34 -7.49
C MET A 224 -5.87 -0.43 -8.30
N THR A 225 -6.64 -1.33 -7.69
CA THR A 225 -7.72 -2.06 -8.36
C THR A 225 -8.73 -1.07 -8.97
N MET A 226 -9.28 -0.16 -8.16
CA MET A 226 -10.30 0.79 -8.62
C MET A 226 -9.81 1.71 -9.75
N LEU A 227 -8.57 2.21 -9.65
CA LEU A 227 -7.97 3.06 -10.68
C LEU A 227 -7.63 2.27 -11.94
N SER A 228 -7.14 1.03 -11.81
CA SER A 228 -6.88 0.17 -12.97
C SER A 228 -8.16 -0.14 -13.73
N ASP A 229 -9.24 -0.41 -13.03
CA ASP A 229 -10.55 -0.65 -13.63
C ASP A 229 -11.11 0.62 -14.28
N GLY A 230 -10.93 1.78 -13.65
CA GLY A 230 -11.30 3.06 -14.24
C GLY A 230 -10.50 3.40 -15.50
N VAL A 231 -9.20 3.06 -15.55
CA VAL A 231 -8.35 3.29 -16.73
C VAL A 231 -8.80 2.41 -17.88
N LYS A 232 -9.07 1.12 -17.61
CA LYS A 232 -9.60 0.17 -18.60
C LYS A 232 -10.99 0.58 -19.10
N ASN A 233 -11.86 1.07 -18.22
CA ASN A 233 -13.19 1.55 -18.60
C ASN A 233 -13.13 2.75 -19.58
N LYS A 234 -12.02 3.48 -19.60
CA LYS A 234 -11.76 4.59 -20.52
C LYS A 234 -10.94 4.20 -21.74
N ASP A 235 -10.65 2.91 -21.93
CA ASP A 235 -9.81 2.37 -23.00
C ASP A 235 -8.41 3.02 -23.04
N ARG A 236 -7.85 3.34 -21.86
CA ARG A 236 -6.54 4.03 -21.72
C ARG A 236 -5.43 3.13 -21.17
N GLU A 237 -5.67 1.84 -20.98
CA GLU A 237 -4.73 0.91 -20.34
C GLU A 237 -3.45 0.65 -21.16
N GLN A 238 -3.47 0.95 -22.47
CA GLN A 238 -2.28 0.92 -23.31
C GLN A 238 -1.38 2.14 -23.08
N ASP A 239 -1.98 3.30 -22.80
CA ASP A 239 -1.27 4.59 -22.68
C ASP A 239 -0.86 4.92 -21.24
N VAL A 240 -1.71 4.57 -20.27
CA VAL A 240 -1.57 4.96 -18.86
C VAL A 240 -1.47 3.72 -18.00
N LYS A 241 -0.38 3.62 -17.22
CA LYS A 241 -0.17 2.50 -16.29
C LYS A 241 -0.53 2.89 -14.86
N VAL A 242 -1.06 1.93 -14.10
CA VAL A 242 -1.32 2.09 -12.66
C VAL A 242 -0.30 1.25 -11.89
N PHE A 243 0.51 1.92 -11.07
CA PHE A 243 1.61 1.29 -10.33
C PHE A 243 1.58 1.65 -8.85
N ASP A 244 2.05 0.73 -8.02
CA ASP A 244 2.43 1.07 -6.65
C ASP A 244 3.78 1.77 -6.63
N ILE A 245 3.99 2.68 -5.68
CA ILE A 245 5.28 3.33 -5.46
C ILE A 245 6.44 2.35 -5.27
N ALA A 246 6.22 1.18 -4.66
CA ALA A 246 7.26 0.15 -4.50
C ALA A 246 7.69 -0.44 -5.86
N GLU A 247 6.76 -0.61 -6.79
CA GLU A 247 7.07 -1.09 -8.14
C GLU A 247 7.90 -0.06 -8.91
N LEU A 248 7.59 1.23 -8.73
CA LEU A 248 8.36 2.32 -9.32
C LEU A 248 9.79 2.35 -8.78
N ILE A 249 9.98 2.25 -7.46
CA ILE A 249 11.32 2.19 -6.85
C ILE A 249 12.08 0.95 -7.32
N ALA A 250 11.47 -0.25 -7.26
CA ALA A 250 12.13 -1.48 -7.68
C ALA A 250 12.55 -1.41 -9.16
N SER A 251 11.72 -0.84 -10.02
CA SER A 251 12.03 -0.66 -11.44
C SER A 251 13.19 0.31 -11.68
N ALA A 252 13.25 1.40 -10.91
CA ALA A 252 14.30 2.40 -11.04
C ALA A 252 15.66 1.90 -10.56
N GLU A 253 15.69 1.06 -9.52
CA GLU A 253 16.91 0.38 -9.06
C GLU A 253 17.32 -0.80 -9.97
N GLY A 254 16.54 -1.12 -11.01
CA GLY A 254 16.79 -2.27 -11.89
C GLY A 254 16.52 -3.63 -11.22
N ILE A 255 15.74 -3.66 -10.13
CA ILE A 255 15.42 -4.85 -9.34
C ILE A 255 14.15 -5.56 -9.90
N ASN A 256 13.98 -5.54 -11.24
CA ASN A 256 12.73 -5.89 -11.90
C ASN A 256 12.33 -7.37 -11.84
N ALA A 257 11.01 -7.59 -11.76
CA ALA A 257 10.27 -8.86 -11.66
C ALA A 257 10.77 -9.97 -12.59
#